data_AF-A0A4R9LY04-F1
#
_entry.id   AF-A0A4R9LY04-F1
#
_cell.length_a   1.000
_cell.length_b   1.000
_cell.length_c   1.000
_cell.angle_alpha   90.00
_cell.angle_beta   90.00
_cell.angle_gamma   90.00
#
_symmetry.space_group_name_H-M   'P 1'
#
loop_
_entity.id
_entity.type
_entity.pdbx_description
1 polymer ?
#
loop_
_entity_poly.entity_id
_entity_poly.type
_entity_poly.pdbx_seq_one_letter_code
_entity_poly.pdbx_strand_id
1 'polypeptide(L)'
;MRIYRKIILFLVSLLSSFLSFVFLFIAGIHIYWGFGGEWGKDAVLPKIETSDRPLFIPGLAATLLVAVVFIIGVFLVQSFVSNITLPIPSSILYYGMIFQGTVFFLRSIGEFRYVGFFKTQKGTLFSYWDDRLFSPLCLTVSLFSFALIYLK
;
A
#
# COMPACT_ATOMS: atom_id res chain seq x y z
N MET A 1 -13.35 -25.40 20.69
CA MET A 1 -13.65 -24.89 19.33
C MET A 1 -14.21 -23.46 19.29
N ARG A 2 -15.14 -23.05 20.17
CA ARG A 2 -15.76 -21.70 20.12
C ARG A 2 -14.81 -20.51 20.38
N ILE A 3 -13.80 -20.69 21.24
CA ILE A 3 -12.80 -19.65 21.56
C ILE A 3 -11.87 -19.39 20.36
N TYR A 4 -11.32 -20.45 19.77
CA TYR A 4 -10.46 -20.35 18.57
C TYR A 4 -11.12 -19.60 17.41
N ARG A 5 -12.40 -19.90 17.13
CA ARG A 5 -13.16 -19.19 16.08
C ARG A 5 -13.31 -17.70 16.38
N LYS A 6 -13.56 -17.32 17.65
CA LYS A 6 -13.64 -15.90 18.04
C LYS A 6 -12.31 -15.18 17.85
N ILE A 7 -11.20 -15.83 18.21
CA ILE A 7 -9.86 -15.27 18.02
C ILE A 7 -9.57 -15.02 16.54
N ILE A 8 -9.86 -16.01 15.68
CA ILE A 8 -9.65 -15.87 14.22
C ILE A 8 -10.48 -14.71 13.66
N LEU A 9 -11.77 -14.63 14.00
CA LEU A 9 -12.63 -13.53 13.54
C LEU A 9 -12.13 -12.17 14.02
N PHE A 10 -11.67 -12.07 15.27
CA PHE A 10 -11.06 -10.85 15.80
C PHE A 10 -9.80 -10.46 15.01
N LEU A 11 -8.90 -11.41 14.74
CA LEU A 11 -7.69 -11.17 13.95
C LEU A 11 -8.03 -10.71 12.52
N VAL A 12 -8.97 -11.38 11.84
CA VAL A 12 -9.44 -11.00 10.50
C VAL A 12 -9.99 -9.57 10.51
N SER A 13 -10.81 -9.23 11.50
CA SER A 13 -11.35 -7.87 11.64
C SER A 13 -10.24 -6.84 11.87
N LEU A 14 -9.25 -7.15 12.72
CA LEU A 14 -8.14 -6.25 13.04
C LEU A 14 -7.25 -5.99 11.82
N LEU A 15 -6.82 -7.05 11.13
CA LEU A 15 -5.93 -6.96 9.96
C LEU A 15 -6.61 -6.24 8.78
N SER A 16 -7.87 -6.58 8.48
CA SER A 16 -8.62 -5.95 7.38
C SER A 16 -8.90 -4.47 7.66
N SER A 17 -9.21 -4.10 8.91
CA SER A 17 -9.40 -2.69 9.31
C SER A 17 -8.10 -1.90 9.21
N PHE A 18 -6.98 -2.47 9.65
CA PHE A 18 -5.66 -1.85 9.53
C PHE A 18 -5.29 -1.58 8.06
N LEU A 19 -5.41 -2.59 7.20
CA LEU A 19 -5.14 -2.42 5.76
C LEU A 19 -6.02 -1.33 5.13
N SER A 20 -7.31 -1.33 5.48
CA SER A 20 -8.26 -0.36 4.94
C SER A 20 -7.93 1.06 5.41
N PHE A 21 -7.55 1.22 6.68
CA PHE A 21 -7.10 2.50 7.21
C PHE A 21 -5.86 3.01 6.47
N VAL A 22 -4.84 2.15 6.29
CA VAL A 22 -3.61 2.51 5.56
C VAL A 22 -3.94 2.94 4.13
N PHE A 23 -4.77 2.19 3.41
CA PHE A 23 -5.14 2.52 2.03
C PHE A 23 -5.96 3.81 1.93
N LEU A 24 -6.94 4.02 2.83
CA LEU A 24 -7.70 5.27 2.87
C LEU A 24 -6.82 6.47 3.20
N PHE A 25 -5.89 6.32 4.15
CA PHE A 25 -4.94 7.36 4.51
C PHE A 25 -4.06 7.75 3.31
N ILE A 26 -3.48 6.75 2.62
CA ILE A 26 -2.65 6.99 1.43
C ILE A 26 -3.49 7.60 0.30
N ALA A 27 -4.72 7.12 0.07
CA ALA A 27 -5.61 7.70 -0.93
C ALA A 27 -5.92 9.18 -0.62
N GLY A 28 -6.19 9.51 0.64
CA GLY A 28 -6.43 10.88 1.08
C GLY A 28 -5.24 11.80 0.83
N ILE A 29 -4.01 11.34 1.09
CA ILE A 29 -2.79 12.09 0.78
C ILE A 29 -2.66 12.34 -0.73
N HIS A 30 -2.94 11.34 -1.57
CA HIS A 30 -2.87 11.50 -3.03
C HIS A 30 -3.94 12.47 -3.55
N ILE A 31 -5.14 12.44 -3.00
CA ILE A 31 -6.20 13.42 -3.31
C ILE A 31 -5.72 14.83 -2.93
N TYR A 32 -5.18 15.00 -1.73
CA TYR A 32 -4.62 16.27 -1.27
C TYR A 32 -3.53 16.81 -2.19
N TRP A 33 -2.56 15.98 -2.60
CA TRP A 33 -1.53 16.38 -3.56
C TRP A 33 -2.08 16.67 -4.95
N GLY A 34 -3.10 15.93 -5.39
CA GLY A 34 -3.81 16.21 -6.63
C GLY A 34 -4.37 17.63 -6.64
N PHE A 35 -4.99 18.09 -5.56
CA PHE A 35 -5.52 19.44 -5.44
C PHE A 35 -4.47 20.52 -5.06
N GLY A 36 -3.17 20.23 -5.23
CA GLY A 36 -2.10 21.24 -5.05
C GLY A 36 -1.53 21.32 -3.64
N GLY A 37 -1.83 20.36 -2.75
CA GLY A 37 -1.22 20.30 -1.43
C GLY A 37 0.29 20.05 -1.49
N GLU A 38 1.11 20.71 -0.66
CA GLU A 38 2.58 20.62 -0.73
C GLU A 38 3.21 19.78 0.39
N TRP A 39 2.44 19.43 1.43
CA TRP A 39 2.98 18.73 2.60
C TRP A 39 3.59 17.37 2.22
N GLY A 40 4.86 17.17 2.57
CA GLY A 40 5.56 15.91 2.39
C GLY A 40 5.97 15.55 0.95
N LYS A 41 5.66 16.39 -0.06
CA LYS A 41 5.99 16.12 -1.48
C LYS A 41 7.48 15.85 -1.72
N ASP A 42 8.35 16.62 -1.09
CA ASP A 42 9.81 16.49 -1.22
C ASP A 42 10.35 15.17 -0.64
N ALA A 43 9.60 14.54 0.27
CA ALA A 43 9.99 13.29 0.91
C ALA A 43 9.54 12.05 0.14
N VAL A 44 8.64 12.18 -0.84
CA VAL A 44 8.02 11.04 -1.54
C VAL A 44 8.46 10.90 -2.99
N LEU A 45 9.21 11.87 -3.51
CA LEU A 45 9.79 11.82 -4.84
C LEU A 45 11.29 11.48 -4.75
N PRO A 46 11.77 10.41 -5.40
CA PRO A 46 13.20 10.16 -5.52
C PRO A 46 13.86 11.32 -6.29
N LYS A 47 15.08 11.67 -5.89
CA LYS A 47 15.87 12.75 -6.52
C LYS A 47 16.97 12.20 -7.41
N ILE A 48 17.38 12.99 -8.41
CA ILE A 48 18.47 12.66 -9.34
C ILE A 48 19.80 12.63 -8.56
N GLU A 49 20.67 11.68 -8.87
CA GLU A 49 21.94 11.45 -8.16
C GLU A 49 22.86 12.68 -8.09
N THR A 50 22.87 13.48 -9.16
CA THR A 50 23.78 14.63 -9.34
C THR A 50 23.11 15.98 -9.07
N SER A 51 21.83 16.01 -8.66
CA SER A 51 21.12 17.27 -8.42
C SER A 51 19.98 17.10 -7.43
N ASP A 52 19.59 18.17 -6.74
CA ASP A 52 18.46 18.12 -5.81
C ASP A 52 17.08 18.10 -6.51
N ARG A 53 17.03 17.83 -7.82
CA ARG A 53 15.81 17.78 -8.63
C ARG A 53 15.10 16.44 -8.51
N PRO A 54 13.76 16.41 -8.47
CA PRO A 54 13.00 15.16 -8.48
C PRO A 54 13.20 14.40 -9.80
N LEU A 55 13.17 13.08 -9.73
CA LEU A 55 13.32 12.19 -10.89
C LEU A 55 12.19 12.34 -11.89
N PHE A 56 10.98 12.64 -11.40
CA PHE A 56 9.81 12.95 -12.20
C PHE A 56 8.83 13.82 -11.38
N ILE A 57 7.93 14.52 -12.06
CA ILE A 57 6.85 15.28 -11.44
C ILE A 57 5.53 14.63 -11.89
N PRO A 58 4.76 14.01 -10.98
CA PRO A 58 3.49 13.40 -11.35
C PRO A 58 2.46 14.47 -11.70
N GLY A 59 1.76 14.28 -12.82
CA GLY A 59 0.61 15.11 -13.18
C GLY A 59 -0.62 14.79 -12.33
N LEU A 60 -1.60 15.72 -12.29
CA LEU A 60 -2.86 15.58 -11.54
C LEU A 60 -3.55 14.22 -11.75
N ALA A 61 -3.72 13.84 -13.03
CA ALA A 61 -4.42 12.61 -13.39
C ALA A 61 -3.71 11.36 -12.84
N ALA A 62 -2.37 11.34 -12.89
CA ALA A 62 -1.59 10.22 -12.38
C ALA A 62 -1.72 10.11 -10.84
N THR A 63 -1.63 11.23 -10.13
CA THR A 63 -1.76 11.26 -8.67
C THR A 63 -3.16 10.81 -8.22
N LEU A 64 -4.21 11.29 -8.88
CA LEU A 64 -5.59 10.88 -8.55
C LEU A 64 -5.87 9.42 -8.95
N LEU A 65 -5.28 8.92 -10.02
CA LEU A 65 -5.39 7.50 -10.39
C LEU A 65 -4.83 6.60 -9.28
N VAL A 66 -3.71 6.99 -8.66
CA VAL A 66 -3.16 6.24 -7.52
C VAL A 66 -4.14 6.23 -6.35
N ALA A 67 -4.80 7.36 -6.04
CA ALA A 67 -5.83 7.39 -5.00
C ALA A 67 -6.98 6.40 -5.29
N VAL A 68 -7.45 6.33 -6.54
CA VAL A 68 -8.49 5.39 -6.97
C VAL A 68 -8.03 3.94 -6.79
N VAL A 69 -6.78 3.60 -7.13
CA VAL A 69 -6.22 2.26 -6.93
C VAL A 69 -6.24 1.87 -5.45
N PHE A 70 -5.86 2.77 -4.54
CA PHE A 70 -5.93 2.50 -3.11
C PHE A 70 -7.37 2.33 -2.60
N ILE A 71 -8.32 3.12 -3.11
CA ILE A 71 -9.75 2.95 -2.79
C ILE A 71 -10.26 1.59 -3.27
N ILE A 72 -9.88 1.15 -4.47
CA ILE A 72 -10.20 -0.20 -4.98
C ILE A 72 -9.61 -1.26 -4.04
N GLY A 73 -8.38 -1.07 -3.53
CA GLY A 73 -7.77 -1.94 -2.54
C GLY A 73 -8.60 -2.09 -1.26
N VAL A 74 -9.23 -1.00 -0.79
CA VAL A 74 -10.15 -1.05 0.37
C VAL A 74 -11.36 -1.94 0.07
N PHE A 75 -12.01 -1.73 -1.08
CA PHE A 75 -13.15 -2.55 -1.48
C PHE A 75 -12.76 -4.01 -1.67
N LEU A 76 -11.59 -4.29 -2.23
CA LEU A 76 -11.06 -5.63 -2.39
C LEU A 76 -10.88 -6.32 -1.03
N VAL A 77 -10.20 -5.68 -0.07
CA VAL A 77 -9.97 -6.23 1.28
C VAL A 77 -11.30 -6.45 2.00
N GLN A 78 -12.19 -5.46 2.00
CA GLN A 78 -13.47 -5.54 2.73
C GLN A 78 -14.44 -6.55 2.11
N SER A 79 -14.44 -6.69 0.78
CA SER A 79 -15.23 -7.73 0.10
C SER A 79 -14.62 -9.11 0.30
N PHE A 80 -13.29 -9.21 0.33
CA PHE A 80 -12.61 -10.46 0.62
C PHE A 80 -12.94 -10.97 2.03
N VAL A 81 -13.11 -10.12 3.05
CA VAL A 81 -13.52 -10.57 4.39
C VAL A 81 -15.05 -10.59 4.62
N SER A 82 -15.83 -10.41 3.56
CA SER A 82 -17.31 -10.41 3.59
C SER A 82 -17.96 -9.28 4.40
N ASN A 83 -17.25 -8.16 4.64
CA ASN A 83 -17.83 -6.95 5.25
C ASN A 83 -18.66 -6.14 4.25
N ILE A 84 -18.28 -6.19 2.97
CA ILE A 84 -19.01 -5.58 1.85
C ILE A 84 -19.38 -6.68 0.86
N THR A 85 -20.62 -6.66 0.36
CA THR A 85 -21.05 -7.59 -0.68
C THR A 85 -20.95 -6.90 -2.03
N LEU A 86 -20.04 -7.38 -2.87
CA LEU A 86 -19.94 -6.99 -4.28
C LEU A 86 -20.38 -8.17 -5.17
N PRO A 87 -20.99 -7.91 -6.34
CA PRO A 87 -21.37 -8.95 -7.30
C PRO A 87 -20.13 -9.46 -8.08
N ILE A 88 -19.10 -9.88 -7.36
CA ILE A 88 -17.81 -10.32 -7.89
C ILE A 88 -17.54 -11.76 -7.42
N PRO A 89 -17.14 -12.68 -8.30
CA PRO A 89 -16.75 -14.04 -7.92
C PRO A 89 -15.66 -14.07 -6.84
N SER A 90 -15.76 -15.02 -5.91
CA SER A 90 -14.78 -15.22 -4.85
C SER A 90 -13.36 -15.49 -5.36
N SER A 91 -13.23 -16.13 -6.53
CA SER A 91 -11.95 -16.36 -7.19
C SER A 91 -11.25 -15.05 -7.58
N ILE A 92 -12.00 -14.05 -8.09
CA ILE A 92 -11.44 -12.75 -8.44
C ILE A 92 -10.95 -12.02 -7.18
N LEU A 93 -11.71 -12.08 -6.08
CA LEU A 93 -11.28 -11.50 -4.81
C LEU A 93 -10.01 -12.18 -4.28
N TYR A 94 -9.93 -13.51 -4.38
CA TYR A 94 -8.75 -14.28 -3.97
C TYR A 94 -7.50 -13.92 -4.78
N TYR A 95 -7.59 -13.95 -6.12
CA TYR A 95 -6.46 -13.55 -6.97
C TYR A 95 -6.12 -12.07 -6.84
N GLY A 96 -7.11 -11.21 -6.59
CA GLY A 96 -6.89 -9.80 -6.27
C GLY A 96 -6.06 -9.62 -5.00
N MET A 97 -6.37 -10.36 -3.93
CA MET A 97 -5.58 -10.32 -2.69
C MET A 97 -4.14 -10.84 -2.90
N ILE A 98 -3.95 -11.89 -3.70
CA ILE A 98 -2.62 -12.36 -4.08
C ILE A 98 -1.87 -11.27 -4.84
N PHE A 99 -2.50 -10.71 -5.88
CA PHE A 99 -1.90 -9.66 -6.70
C PHE A 99 -1.49 -8.45 -5.86
N GLN A 100 -2.38 -7.95 -5.01
CA GLN A 100 -2.09 -6.86 -4.08
C GLN A 100 -0.91 -7.20 -3.17
N GLY A 101 -0.93 -8.37 -2.51
CA GLY A 101 0.15 -8.80 -1.63
C GLY A 101 1.49 -8.86 -2.36
N THR A 102 1.52 -9.46 -3.55
CA THR A 102 2.72 -9.57 -4.39
C THR A 102 3.23 -8.21 -4.85
N VAL A 103 2.37 -7.30 -5.31
CA VAL A 103 2.81 -5.95 -5.75
C VAL A 103 3.47 -5.19 -4.61
N PHE A 104 2.88 -5.20 -3.41
CA PHE A 104 3.47 -4.56 -2.24
C PHE A 104 4.76 -5.25 -1.77
N PHE A 105 4.83 -6.58 -1.88
CA PHE A 105 6.06 -7.33 -1.60
C PHE A 105 7.20 -6.92 -2.55
N LEU A 106 6.94 -6.95 -3.86
CA LEU A 106 7.91 -6.53 -4.87
C LEU A 106 8.31 -5.08 -4.68
N ARG A 107 7.38 -4.18 -4.31
CA ARG A 107 7.70 -2.79 -3.98
C ARG A 107 8.60 -2.66 -2.75
N SER A 108 8.46 -3.54 -1.76
CA SER A 108 9.35 -3.55 -0.59
C SER A 108 10.78 -4.00 -0.93
N ILE A 109 10.93 -4.90 -1.91
CA ILE A 109 12.23 -5.26 -2.49
C ILE A 109 12.78 -4.08 -3.31
N GLY A 110 11.92 -3.48 -4.13
CA GLY A 110 12.20 -2.36 -5.01
C GLY A 110 12.97 -2.76 -6.27
N GLU A 111 13.66 -1.80 -6.88
CA GLU A 111 14.43 -2.01 -8.12
C GLU A 111 15.95 -1.92 -7.94
N PHE A 112 16.42 -1.96 -6.69
CA PHE A 112 17.85 -1.98 -6.30
C PHE A 112 18.63 -0.68 -6.53
N ARG A 113 18.00 0.40 -7.00
CA ARG A 113 18.66 1.71 -7.17
C ARG A 113 18.11 2.78 -6.24
N TYR A 114 16.90 3.27 -6.46
CA TYR A 114 16.24 4.35 -5.73
C TYR A 114 15.28 3.84 -4.65
N VAL A 115 14.69 2.66 -4.87
CA VAL A 115 13.49 2.22 -4.16
C VAL A 115 13.71 0.86 -3.50
N GLY A 116 13.12 0.64 -2.31
CA GLY A 116 13.08 -0.65 -1.65
C GLY A 116 14.20 -0.85 -0.61
N PHE A 117 14.14 -1.97 0.12
CA PHE A 117 15.16 -2.31 1.13
C PHE A 117 16.56 -2.47 0.54
N PHE A 118 16.65 -2.87 -0.73
CA PHE A 118 17.92 -3.15 -1.40
C PHE A 118 18.40 -2.00 -2.30
N LYS A 119 17.87 -0.78 -2.11
CA LYS A 119 18.30 0.40 -2.85
C LYS A 119 19.79 0.71 -2.60
N THR A 120 20.50 1.10 -3.66
CA THR A 120 21.90 1.54 -3.60
C THR A 120 22.01 3.05 -3.31
N GLN A 121 21.07 3.85 -3.83
CA GLN A 121 21.03 5.29 -3.61
C GLN A 121 20.59 5.62 -2.16
N LYS A 122 21.45 6.33 -1.43
CA LYS A 122 21.24 6.72 -0.03
C LYS A 122 21.55 8.20 0.17
N GLY A 123 21.09 8.75 1.30
CA GLY A 123 21.37 10.15 1.70
C GLY A 123 20.38 11.18 1.16
N THR A 124 19.33 10.76 0.45
CA THR A 124 18.20 11.62 0.08
C THR A 124 17.08 11.52 1.11
N LEU A 125 16.25 12.56 1.22
CA LEU A 125 15.08 12.55 2.10
C LEU A 125 14.13 11.39 1.76
N PHE A 126 13.94 11.10 0.47
CA PHE A 126 13.19 9.93 0.01
C PHE A 126 13.80 8.62 0.51
N SER A 127 15.10 8.42 0.33
CA SER A 127 15.75 7.17 0.76
C SER A 127 15.61 6.94 2.27
N TYR A 128 15.68 8.00 3.07
CA TYR A 128 15.51 7.95 4.52
C TYR A 128 14.09 7.49 4.92
N TRP A 129 13.06 8.06 4.30
CA TRP A 129 11.67 7.67 4.59
C TRP A 129 11.30 6.33 3.96
N ASP A 130 11.90 5.97 2.83
CA ASP A 130 11.71 4.66 2.22
C ASP A 130 12.27 3.54 3.11
N ASP A 131 13.42 3.74 3.77
CA ASP A 131 13.97 2.80 4.76
C ASP A 131 13.12 2.69 6.02
N ARG A 132 12.63 3.82 6.56
CA ARG A 132 11.97 3.84 7.87
C ARG A 132 10.47 3.58 7.83
N LEU A 133 9.82 3.94 6.74
CA LEU A 133 8.36 3.95 6.66
C LEU A 133 7.83 3.27 5.41
N PHE A 134 8.25 3.69 4.20
CA PHE A 134 7.55 3.25 2.99
C PHE A 134 7.78 1.77 2.67
N SER A 135 9.03 1.30 2.65
CA SER A 135 9.33 -0.12 2.39
C SER A 135 8.84 -1.04 3.53
N PRO A 136 9.02 -0.70 4.82
CA PRO A 136 8.39 -1.43 5.92
C PRO A 136 6.87 -1.52 5.81
N LEU A 137 6.19 -0.41 5.51
CA LEU A 137 4.73 -0.39 5.35
C LEU A 137 4.27 -1.28 4.19
N CYS A 138 4.99 -1.25 3.06
CA CYS A 138 4.71 -2.13 1.93
C CYS A 138 4.85 -3.61 2.32
N LEU A 139 5.90 -3.97 3.05
CA LEU A 139 6.08 -5.33 3.54
C LEU A 139 4.97 -5.74 4.51
N THR A 140 4.57 -4.85 5.44
CA THR A 140 3.44 -5.08 6.35
C THR A 140 2.13 -5.32 5.59
N VAL A 141 1.84 -4.51 4.56
CA VAL A 141 0.65 -4.67 3.71
C VAL A 141 0.66 -6.03 3.01
N SER A 142 1.81 -6.44 2.46
CA SER A 142 2.00 -7.76 1.85
C SER A 142 1.71 -8.88 2.84
N LEU A 143 2.37 -8.86 4.00
CA LEU A 143 2.21 -9.89 5.02
C LEU A 143 0.76 -10.00 5.51
N PHE A 144 0.09 -8.87 5.73
CA PHE A 144 -1.30 -8.88 6.20
C PHE A 144 -2.27 -9.36 5.11
N SER A 145 -2.00 -9.04 3.83
CA SER A 145 -2.79 -9.54 2.71
C SER A 145 -2.72 -11.08 2.64
N PHE A 146 -1.51 -11.65 2.74
CA PHE A 146 -1.34 -13.11 2.76
C PHE A 146 -1.85 -13.77 4.05
N ALA A 147 -1.72 -13.10 5.20
CA ALA A 147 -2.30 -13.58 6.46
C ALA A 147 -3.82 -13.65 6.38
N LEU A 148 -4.49 -12.66 5.78
CA LEU A 148 -5.94 -12.71 5.55
C LEU A 148 -6.34 -13.87 4.63
N ILE A 149 -5.55 -14.15 3.58
CA ILE A 149 -5.78 -15.31 2.72
C ILE A 149 -5.66 -16.63 3.50
N TYR A 150 -4.70 -16.74 4.41
CA TYR A 150 -4.50 -17.94 5.22
C TYR A 150 -5.56 -18.14 6.31
N LEU A 151 -6.07 -17.04 6.88
CA LEU A 151 -7.02 -17.06 8.00
C LEU A 151 -8.48 -17.22 7.58
N LYS A 152 -8.80 -17.04 6.29
CA LYS A 152 -10.16 -17.13 5.73
C LYS A 152 -10.37 -18.46 5.02
#